data_AF-A0A936DQZ5-F1
#
_entry.id   AF-A0A936DQZ5-F1
#
_cell.length_a   1.000
_cell.length_b   1.000
_cell.length_c   1.000
_cell.angle_alpha   90.00
_cell.angle_beta   90.00
_cell.angle_gamma   90.00
#
_symmetry.space_group_name_H-M   'P 1'
#
loop_
_entity.id
_entity.type
_entity.pdbx_description
1 polymer ?
#
loop_
_entity_poly.entity_id
_entity_poly.type
_entity_poly.pdbx_seq_one_letter_code
_entity_poly.pdbx_strand_id
1 'polypeptide(L)'
;MAAGAPLSGTEPLIRALNLSTLTATSQAAAIRGAVRFTAGDHGSLLSPAASLAATTEMQTQMASMIVSNGQAVQVTNTAVIRTQ
;
A
#
# COMPACT_ATOMS: atom_id res chain seq x y z
N MET A 1 -6.54 -9.47 -17.17
CA MET A 1 -5.23 -9.43 -17.85
C MET A 1 -5.49 -9.16 -19.32
N ALA A 2 -5.04 -8.04 -19.87
CA ALA A 2 -5.15 -7.79 -21.31
C ALA A 2 -4.04 -8.55 -22.03
N ALA A 3 -4.36 -9.24 -23.13
CA ALA A 3 -3.35 -9.92 -23.95
C ALA A 3 -2.31 -8.90 -24.44
N GLY A 4 -1.03 -9.15 -24.15
CA GLY A 4 0.10 -8.26 -24.50
C GLY A 4 0.54 -7.27 -23.41
N ALA A 5 -0.19 -7.15 -22.29
CA ALA A 5 0.19 -6.25 -21.18
C ALA A 5 -0.03 -6.93 -19.81
N PRO A 6 0.82 -7.91 -19.44
CA PRO A 6 0.61 -8.73 -18.25
C PRO A 6 0.70 -7.96 -16.93
N LEU A 7 1.25 -6.74 -16.95
CA LEU A 7 1.37 -5.85 -15.79
C LEU A 7 0.43 -4.63 -15.87
N SER A 8 -0.53 -4.62 -16.81
CA SER A 8 -1.49 -3.51 -16.89
C SER A 8 -2.42 -3.52 -15.66
N GLY A 9 -2.21 -2.56 -14.76
CA GLY A 9 -2.95 -2.41 -13.51
C GLY A 9 -2.14 -2.81 -12.26
N THR A 10 -2.66 -2.45 -11.08
CA THR A 10 -2.02 -2.72 -9.78
C THR A 10 -2.04 -4.21 -9.40
N GLU A 11 -3.18 -4.89 -9.54
CA GLU A 11 -3.29 -6.31 -9.12
C GLU A 11 -2.40 -7.27 -9.92
N PRO A 12 -2.27 -7.13 -11.26
CA PRO A 12 -1.32 -7.95 -12.01
C PRO A 12 0.14 -7.70 -11.59
N LEU A 13 0.52 -6.45 -11.27
CA LEU A 13 1.85 -6.12 -10.75
C LEU A 13 2.09 -6.73 -9.36
N ILE A 14 1.14 -6.59 -8.42
CA ILE A 14 1.21 -7.18 -7.07
C ILE A 14 1.44 -8.69 -7.16
N ARG A 15 0.70 -9.37 -8.06
CA ARG A 15 0.87 -10.81 -8.32
C ARG A 15 2.24 -11.14 -8.89
N ALA A 16 2.72 -10.38 -9.88
CA ALA A 16 4.03 -10.61 -10.50
C ALA A 16 5.19 -10.42 -9.49
N LEU A 17 5.04 -9.50 -8.55
CA LEU A 17 6.00 -9.24 -7.47
C LEU A 17 5.86 -10.18 -6.27
N ASN A 18 4.86 -11.07 -6.28
CA ASN A 18 4.53 -11.98 -5.18
C ASN A 18 4.41 -11.25 -3.82
N LEU A 19 3.66 -10.15 -3.78
CA LEU A 19 3.47 -9.35 -2.57
C LEU A 19 2.27 -9.85 -1.76
N SER A 20 2.45 -9.95 -0.44
CA SER A 20 1.37 -10.28 0.49
C SER A 20 0.44 -9.09 0.72
N THR A 21 -0.85 -9.32 0.87
CA THR A 21 -1.77 -8.27 1.33
C THR A 21 -1.47 -7.91 2.78
N LEU A 22 -1.27 -6.62 3.06
CA LEU A 22 -1.11 -6.12 4.43
C LEU A 22 -2.39 -5.40 4.86
N THR A 23 -2.95 -5.80 6.00
CA THR A 23 -4.14 -5.18 6.64
C THR A 23 -3.90 -4.80 8.10
N ALA A 24 -2.71 -5.09 8.62
CA ALA A 24 -2.28 -4.78 9.98
C ALA A 24 -0.77 -4.51 10.00
N THR A 25 -0.30 -3.90 11.09
CA THR A 25 1.13 -3.67 11.32
C THR A 25 1.92 -4.96 11.13
N SER A 26 2.98 -4.87 10.33
CA SER A 26 3.77 -6.03 9.92
C SER A 26 5.26 -5.72 10.01
N GLN A 27 6.05 -6.70 10.43
CA GLN A 27 7.51 -6.59 10.50
C GLN A 27 8.17 -7.86 9.96
N ALA A 28 9.29 -7.71 9.27
CA ALA A 28 10.10 -8.80 8.73
C ALA A 28 11.53 -8.31 8.44
N ALA A 29 12.48 -9.23 8.25
CA ALA A 29 13.85 -8.88 7.82
C ALA A 29 13.88 -8.09 6.50
N ALA A 30 12.89 -8.32 5.63
CA ALA A 30 12.57 -7.48 4.48
C ALA A 30 11.06 -7.57 4.22
N ILE A 31 10.31 -6.49 4.49
CA ILE A 31 8.88 -6.46 4.23
C ILE A 31 8.61 -6.55 2.72
N ARG A 32 7.67 -7.43 2.37
CA ARG A 32 7.16 -7.58 1.01
C ARG A 32 5.64 -7.66 1.05
N GLY A 33 4.99 -6.51 0.87
CA GLY A 33 3.54 -6.48 0.89
C GLY A 33 2.94 -5.31 0.13
N ALA A 34 1.63 -5.39 -0.06
CA ALA A 34 0.81 -4.38 -0.71
C ALA A 34 -0.39 -4.06 0.19
N VAL A 35 -0.65 -2.77 0.37
CA VAL A 35 -1.84 -2.25 1.06
C VAL A 35 -2.81 -1.72 0.01
N ARG A 36 -4.09 -2.06 0.16
CA ARG A 36 -5.16 -1.57 -0.71
C ARG A 36 -6.00 -0.57 0.05
N PHE A 37 -6.01 0.67 -0.43
CA PHE A 37 -6.81 1.72 0.16
C PHE A 37 -8.25 1.72 -0.38
N THR A 38 -9.20 2.11 0.46
CA THR A 38 -10.63 2.24 0.10
C THR A 38 -10.93 3.55 -0.62
N ALA A 39 -10.03 4.54 -0.55
CA ALA A 39 -10.13 5.82 -1.23
C ALA A 39 -8.75 6.28 -1.72
N GLY A 40 -8.75 7.12 -2.76
CA GLY A 40 -7.55 7.76 -3.30
C GLY A 40 -7.65 8.03 -4.80
N ASP A 41 -6.68 8.79 -5.27
CA ASP A 41 -6.43 9.21 -6.65
C ASP A 41 -4.90 9.19 -6.92
N HIS A 42 -4.49 9.50 -8.15
CA HIS A 42 -3.09 9.42 -8.57
C HIS A 42 -2.14 10.31 -7.75
N GLY A 43 -2.63 11.38 -7.12
CA GLY A 43 -1.89 12.32 -6.29
C GLY A 43 -2.06 12.11 -4.78
N SER A 44 -2.81 11.09 -4.33
CA SER A 44 -3.18 10.93 -2.91
C SER A 44 -2.01 10.72 -1.96
N LEU A 45 -0.82 10.37 -2.46
CA LEU A 45 0.37 10.30 -1.62
C LEU A 45 0.76 11.68 -1.07
N LEU A 46 0.54 12.76 -1.83
CA LEU A 46 0.94 14.12 -1.46
C LEU A 46 -0.25 15.06 -1.21
N SER A 47 -1.42 14.72 -1.75
CA SER A 47 -2.63 15.53 -1.65
C SER A 47 -3.72 14.82 -0.85
N PRO A 48 -4.29 15.44 0.19
CA PRO A 48 -5.40 14.89 0.96
C PRO A 48 -6.77 15.08 0.29
N ALA A 49 -6.83 15.59 -0.95
CA ALA A 49 -8.08 16.02 -1.59
C ALA A 49 -9.14 14.91 -1.70
N ALA A 50 -8.74 13.68 -2.03
CA ALA A 50 -9.67 12.56 -2.10
C ALA A 50 -10.03 12.00 -0.71
N SER A 51 -9.07 11.93 0.21
CA SER A 51 -9.30 11.48 1.59
C SER A 51 -8.11 11.81 2.48
N LEU A 52 -8.30 12.73 3.43
CA LEU A 52 -7.29 13.05 4.44
C LEU A 52 -6.85 11.80 5.21
N ALA A 53 -7.80 10.95 5.62
CA ALA A 53 -7.51 9.75 6.39
C ALA A 53 -6.65 8.75 5.61
N ALA A 54 -6.92 8.56 4.31
CA ALA A 54 -6.13 7.67 3.47
C ALA A 54 -4.73 8.24 3.21
N THR A 55 -4.61 9.54 2.92
CA THR A 55 -3.31 10.21 2.73
C THR A 55 -2.43 10.13 3.98
N THR A 56 -3.00 10.38 5.16
CA THR A 56 -2.26 10.22 6.43
C THR A 56 -1.78 8.79 6.62
N GLU A 57 -2.63 7.78 6.38
CA GLU A 57 -2.23 6.39 6.51
C GLU A 57 -1.16 5.98 5.49
N MET A 58 -1.26 6.43 4.22
CA MET A 58 -0.20 6.23 3.22
C MET A 58 1.15 6.80 3.66
N GLN A 59 1.14 8.02 4.20
CA GLN A 59 2.35 8.70 4.70
C GLN A 59 2.93 7.99 5.94
N THR A 60 2.09 7.54 6.88
CA THR A 60 2.53 6.74 8.02
C THR A 60 3.21 5.45 7.59
N GLN A 61 2.59 4.72 6.65
CA GLN A 61 3.17 3.48 6.12
C GLN A 61 4.49 3.73 5.39
N MET A 62 4.58 4.77 4.55
CA MET A 62 5.82 5.19 3.88
C MET A 62 6.92 5.56 4.89
N ALA A 63 6.60 6.38 5.90
CA ALA A 63 7.55 6.80 6.91
C ALA A 63 8.10 5.60 7.70
N SER A 64 7.23 4.67 8.10
CA SER A 64 7.65 3.46 8.83
C SER A 64 8.55 2.55 7.99
N MET A 65 8.28 2.42 6.69
CA MET A 65 9.16 1.69 5.77
C MET A 65 10.54 2.35 5.65
N ILE A 66 10.59 3.68 5.52
CA ILE A 66 11.87 4.39 5.38
C ILE A 66 12.69 4.31 6.67
N VAL A 67 12.09 4.65 7.82
CA VAL A 67 12.78 4.67 9.12
C VAL A 67 13.27 3.27 9.53
N SER A 68 12.55 2.23 9.16
CA SER A 68 12.94 0.84 9.45
C SER A 68 13.89 0.21 8.42
N ASN A 69 14.32 0.95 7.39
CA ASN A 69 15.06 0.41 6.24
C ASN A 69 14.34 -0.78 5.56
N GLY A 70 13.02 -0.67 5.40
CA GLY A 70 12.18 -1.66 4.73
C GLY A 70 11.82 -2.88 5.57
N GLN A 71 11.96 -2.80 6.90
CA GLN A 71 11.66 -3.91 7.81
C GLN A 71 10.27 -3.84 8.47
N ALA A 72 9.59 -2.70 8.39
CA ALA A 72 8.30 -2.50 9.02
C ALA A 72 7.34 -1.68 8.16
N VAL A 73 6.06 -2.05 8.20
CA VAL A 73 4.92 -1.22 7.79
C VAL A 73 4.01 -1.07 8.99
N GLN A 74 3.85 0.15 9.47
CA GLN A 74 2.91 0.47 10.54
C GLN A 74 1.54 0.79 9.96
N VAL A 75 0.52 0.08 10.43
CA VAL A 75 -0.89 0.36 10.09
C VAL A 75 -1.56 1.00 11.30
N THR A 76 -2.10 2.21 11.12
CA THR A 76 -2.71 2.98 12.22
C THR A 76 -4.22 3.17 12.05
N ASN A 77 -4.72 3.11 10.82
CA ASN A 77 -6.12 3.24 10.51
C ASN A 77 -6.58 2.15 9.53
N THR A 78 -7.18 1.09 10.06
CA THR A 78 -7.71 -0.01 9.23
C THR A 78 -8.99 0.35 8.49
N ALA A 79 -9.70 1.42 8.88
CA ALA A 79 -10.95 1.84 8.22
C ALA A 79 -10.74 2.34 6.78
N VAL A 80 -9.51 2.71 6.42
CA VAL A 80 -9.15 3.12 5.05
C VAL A 80 -8.47 2.02 4.24
N ILE A 81 -8.41 0.79 4.75
CA ILE A 81 -7.73 -0.36 4.12
C ILE A 81 -8.75 -1.47 3.86
N ARG A 82 -8.54 -2.25 2.79
CA ARG A 82 -9.33 -3.43 2.44
C ARG A 82 -8.46 -4.63 2.06
N THR A 83 -9.06 -5.80 2.09
CA THR A 83 -8.39 -7.07 1.75
C THR A 83 -8.25 -7.28 0.24
N GLN A 84 -9.12 -6.65 -0.57
CA GLN A 84 -9.24 -6.86 -2.03
C GLN A 84 -9.71 -5.58 -2.74
#